data_AF-C5TD85-F1
#
_entry.id   AF-C5TD85-F1
#
_cell.length_a   1.000
_cell.length_b   1.000
_cell.length_c   1.000
_cell.angle_alpha   90.00
_cell.angle_beta   90.00
_cell.angle_gamma   90.00
#
_symmetry.space_group_name_H-M   'P 1'
#
loop_
_entity.id
_entity.type
_entity.pdbx_description
1 polymer ?
#
loop_
_entity_poly.entity_id
_entity_poly.type
_entity_poly.pdbx_seq_one_letter_code
_entity_poly.pdbx_strand_id
1 'polypeptide(L)'
;RHLLRQRALAEGAEPTPDAADSGWPARVASTLRAPLQRVAVQTLSQHLRELQGRHVEDGAVLVLDNATGEVLAWVGSSGPLSQASEVDGVLALRQPGSTLKPFLYAQAMEQRRLTAASLVDDSPAQIATAGGLYIPQNYDRQFKGWVSVRTALAASLNVPAVRTLVMVTPDAFHRQLAAVGLPLRESGDYFGYSLALGSPEVPLL
;
A
#
# COMPACT_ATOMS: atom_id res chain seq x y z
N ARG A 1 -7.73 -12.81 -19.40
CA ARG A 1 -7.48 -13.71 -20.55
C ARG A 1 -6.05 -14.26 -20.58
N HIS A 2 -5.03 -13.47 -20.25
CA HIS A 2 -3.63 -13.90 -20.33
C HIS A 2 -3.17 -14.88 -19.23
N LEU A 3 -3.63 -14.70 -17.99
CA LEU A 3 -3.15 -15.47 -16.82
C LEU A 3 -3.63 -16.93 -16.77
N LEU A 4 -4.81 -17.26 -17.31
CA LEU A 4 -5.32 -18.63 -17.29
C LEU A 4 -4.89 -19.48 -18.50
N ARG A 5 -4.37 -18.83 -19.56
CA ARG A 5 -3.78 -19.54 -20.72
C ARG A 5 -2.47 -20.24 -20.36
N GLN A 6 -1.74 -19.72 -19.38
CA GLN A 6 -0.51 -20.35 -18.88
C GLN A 6 -0.77 -21.61 -18.05
N ARG A 7 -1.95 -21.72 -17.42
CA ARG A 7 -2.30 -22.90 -16.61
C ARG A 7 -2.71 -24.10 -17.47
N ALA A 8 -3.46 -23.86 -18.55
CA ALA A 8 -3.92 -24.90 -19.46
C ALA A 8 -2.79 -25.56 -20.28
N LEU A 9 -1.68 -24.86 -20.52
CA LEU A 9 -0.52 -25.42 -21.24
C LEU A 9 0.36 -26.33 -20.36
N ALA A 10 0.22 -26.27 -19.02
CA ALA A 10 0.97 -27.11 -18.09
C ALA A 10 0.37 -28.52 -17.91
N GLU A 11 -0.88 -28.73 -18.31
CA GLU A 11 -1.65 -29.95 -18.03
C GLU A 11 -1.83 -30.89 -19.25
N GLY A 12 -1.18 -30.60 -20.39
CA GLY A 12 -1.00 -31.56 -21.48
C GLY A 12 -2.28 -32.04 -22.20
N ALA A 13 -3.38 -31.29 -22.14
CA ALA A 13 -4.62 -31.66 -22.83
C ALA A 13 -4.67 -31.08 -24.26
N GLU A 14 -4.71 -31.95 -25.27
CA GLU A 14 -4.98 -31.57 -26.67
C GLU A 14 -6.44 -31.11 -26.86
N PRO A 15 -6.71 -30.06 -27.65
CA PRO A 15 -8.06 -29.52 -27.80
C PRO A 15 -8.81 -30.18 -28.97
N THR A 16 -9.92 -30.86 -28.67
CA THR A 16 -10.92 -31.26 -29.69
C THR A 16 -11.77 -30.07 -30.12
N PRO A 17 -12.10 -29.91 -31.43
CA PRO A 17 -12.88 -28.79 -31.90
C PRO A 17 -14.37 -29.16 -31.96
N ASP A 18 -15.15 -28.73 -30.97
CA ASP A 18 -16.57 -28.45 -31.19
C ASP A 18 -17.11 -27.40 -30.22
N ALA A 19 -18.08 -26.63 -30.68
CA ALA A 19 -18.40 -25.30 -30.16
C ALA A 19 -19.03 -25.25 -28.75
N ALA A 20 -18.51 -24.31 -27.95
CA ALA A 20 -19.23 -23.47 -27.00
C ALA A 20 -20.01 -24.14 -25.85
N ASP A 21 -19.29 -24.75 -24.91
CA ASP A 21 -19.73 -24.71 -23.52
C ASP A 21 -18.57 -24.20 -22.67
N SER A 22 -18.62 -22.90 -22.35
CA SER A 22 -17.46 -22.18 -21.81
C SER A 22 -17.07 -22.62 -20.39
N GLY A 23 -17.82 -23.55 -19.77
CA GLY A 23 -17.62 -24.02 -18.39
C GLY A 23 -17.93 -22.94 -17.34
N TRP A 24 -18.36 -21.74 -17.75
CA TRP A 24 -18.67 -20.64 -16.84
C TRP A 24 -20.13 -20.70 -16.38
N PRO A 25 -20.39 -20.44 -15.08
CA PRO A 25 -21.76 -20.34 -14.60
C PRO A 25 -22.44 -19.13 -15.26
N ALA A 26 -23.71 -19.30 -15.65
CA ALA A 26 -24.51 -18.24 -16.26
C ALA A 26 -24.73 -17.02 -15.34
N ARG A 27 -24.50 -17.18 -14.03
CA ARG A 27 -24.53 -16.12 -13.02
C ARG A 27 -23.41 -16.34 -12.01
N VAL A 28 -22.69 -15.27 -11.71
CA VAL A 28 -21.68 -15.22 -10.64
C VAL A 28 -22.21 -14.27 -9.57
N ALA A 29 -22.44 -14.77 -8.36
CA ALA A 29 -22.74 -13.92 -7.22
C ALA A 29 -21.47 -13.19 -6.78
N SER A 30 -21.58 -11.90 -6.46
CA SER A 30 -20.46 -11.10 -5.95
C SER A 30 -20.94 -10.12 -4.89
N THR A 31 -20.01 -9.60 -4.11
CA THR A 31 -20.24 -8.56 -3.09
C THR A 31 -20.20 -7.14 -3.65
N LEU A 32 -19.90 -6.99 -4.94
CA LEU A 32 -19.82 -5.70 -5.62
C LEU A 32 -21.15 -4.96 -5.53
N ARG A 33 -21.09 -3.72 -5.04
CA ARG A 33 -22.25 -2.83 -4.97
C ARG A 33 -22.22 -1.89 -6.15
N ALA A 34 -23.15 -2.09 -7.10
CA ALA A 34 -23.22 -1.30 -8.32
C ALA A 34 -23.23 0.24 -8.10
N PRO A 35 -23.92 0.79 -7.07
CA PRO A 35 -23.81 2.23 -6.77
C PRO A 35 -22.40 2.66 -6.38
N LEU A 36 -21.70 1.91 -5.52
CA LEU A 36 -20.34 2.23 -5.09
C LEU A 36 -19.34 2.07 -6.24
N GLN A 37 -19.48 1.01 -7.04
CA GLN A 37 -18.66 0.81 -8.24
C GLN A 37 -18.75 1.99 -9.20
N ARG A 38 -19.95 2.51 -9.46
CA ARG A 38 -20.14 3.68 -10.33
C ARG A 38 -19.47 4.92 -9.75
N VAL A 39 -19.63 5.19 -8.46
CA VAL A 39 -18.97 6.31 -7.78
C VAL A 39 -17.45 6.20 -7.87
N ALA A 40 -16.90 5.02 -7.61
CA ALA A 40 -15.45 4.78 -7.66
C ALA A 40 -14.89 5.04 -9.07
N VAL A 41 -15.53 4.49 -10.11
CA VAL A 41 -15.12 4.71 -11.51
C VAL A 41 -15.22 6.19 -11.88
N GLN A 42 -16.34 6.84 -11.59
CA GLN A 42 -16.55 8.25 -11.94
C GLN A 42 -15.55 9.17 -11.24
N THR A 43 -15.30 8.93 -9.95
CA THR A 43 -14.36 9.73 -9.14
C THR A 43 -12.94 9.61 -9.67
N LEU A 44 -12.49 8.38 -9.96
CA LEU A 44 -11.17 8.13 -10.52
C LEU A 44 -11.02 8.80 -11.89
N SER A 45 -11.97 8.57 -12.80
CA SER A 45 -11.93 9.17 -14.13
C SER A 45 -12.02 10.69 -14.11
N GLN A 46 -12.70 11.29 -13.13
CA GLN A 46 -12.72 12.74 -12.95
C GLN A 46 -11.35 13.27 -12.52
N HIS A 47 -10.76 12.71 -11.47
CA HIS A 47 -9.48 13.18 -10.94
C HIS A 47 -8.35 13.04 -11.96
N LEU A 48 -8.32 11.94 -12.71
CA LEU A 48 -7.29 11.76 -13.75
C LEU A 48 -7.43 12.78 -14.87
N ARG A 49 -8.65 13.17 -15.24
CA ARG A 49 -8.87 14.25 -16.22
C ARG A 49 -8.40 15.60 -15.69
N GLU A 50 -8.63 15.90 -14.41
CA GLU A 50 -8.14 17.13 -13.77
C GLU A 50 -6.61 17.18 -13.67
N LEU A 51 -5.96 16.00 -13.61
CA LEU A 51 -4.50 15.86 -13.59
C LEU A 51 -3.87 15.68 -14.98
N GLN A 52 -4.65 15.75 -16.07
CA GLN A 52 -4.12 15.68 -17.42
C GLN A 52 -3.05 16.75 -17.65
N GLY A 53 -1.98 16.37 -18.35
CA GLY A 53 -0.80 17.21 -18.56
C GLY A 53 0.19 17.25 -17.38
N ARG A 54 -0.11 16.57 -16.26
CA ARG A 54 0.83 16.39 -15.13
C ARG A 54 1.51 15.02 -15.12
N HIS A 55 1.41 14.26 -16.23
CA HIS A 55 1.94 12.90 -16.36
C HIS A 55 1.36 11.92 -15.32
N VAL A 56 0.08 12.08 -14.98
CA VAL A 56 -0.67 11.14 -14.13
C VAL A 56 -1.74 10.49 -15.00
N GLU A 57 -1.53 9.23 -15.36
CA GLU A 57 -2.36 8.49 -16.32
C GLU A 57 -2.99 7.23 -15.73
N ASP A 58 -2.46 6.78 -14.58
CA ASP A 58 -2.83 5.56 -13.90
C ASP A 58 -3.37 5.82 -12.51
N GLY A 59 -4.28 4.96 -12.08
CA GLY A 59 -4.87 4.94 -10.75
C GLY A 59 -5.78 3.74 -10.57
N ALA A 60 -5.99 3.39 -9.31
CA ALA A 60 -6.79 2.27 -8.89
C ALA A 60 -7.60 2.65 -7.65
N VAL A 61 -8.76 2.01 -7.47
CA VAL A 61 -9.64 2.21 -6.31
C VAL A 61 -10.14 0.86 -5.83
N LEU A 62 -9.93 0.57 -4.55
CA LEU A 62 -10.49 -0.57 -3.85
C LEU A 62 -11.38 -0.06 -2.72
N VAL A 63 -12.60 -0.59 -2.60
CA VAL A 63 -13.50 -0.31 -1.48
C VAL A 63 -13.86 -1.61 -0.81
N LEU A 64 -13.59 -1.69 0.48
CA LEU A 64 -13.86 -2.86 1.32
C LEU A 64 -14.94 -2.53 2.35
N ASP A 65 -15.75 -3.54 2.70
CA ASP A 65 -16.45 -3.53 3.97
C ASP A 65 -15.45 -3.82 5.09
N ASN A 66 -15.32 -2.93 6.08
CA ASN A 66 -14.30 -3.07 7.12
C ASN A 66 -14.60 -4.20 8.11
N ALA A 67 -15.87 -4.57 8.29
CA ALA A 67 -16.25 -5.61 9.24
C ALA A 67 -16.11 -7.01 8.63
N THR A 68 -16.49 -7.16 7.36
CA THR A 68 -16.50 -8.47 6.68
C THR A 68 -15.27 -8.70 5.81
N GLY A 69 -14.56 -7.64 5.41
CA GLY A 69 -13.47 -7.70 4.41
C GLY A 69 -13.96 -7.87 2.98
N GLU A 70 -15.27 -7.82 2.73
CA GLU A 70 -15.83 -8.01 1.40
C GLU A 70 -15.48 -6.86 0.45
N VAL A 71 -15.13 -7.20 -0.79
CA VAL A 71 -14.88 -6.22 -1.85
C VAL A 71 -16.21 -5.64 -2.34
N LEU A 72 -16.43 -4.35 -2.08
CA LEU A 72 -17.64 -3.63 -2.48
C LEU A 72 -17.49 -2.88 -3.80
N ALA A 73 -16.27 -2.45 -4.14
CA ALA A 73 -15.93 -1.88 -5.45
C ALA A 73 -14.47 -2.16 -5.79
N TRP A 74 -14.20 -2.39 -7.08
CA TRP A 74 -12.87 -2.67 -7.62
C TRP A 74 -12.67 -1.93 -8.94
N VAL A 75 -11.73 -1.00 -8.97
CA VAL A 75 -11.31 -0.30 -10.18
C VAL A 75 -9.81 -0.51 -10.33
N GLY A 76 -9.43 -1.53 -11.11
CA GLY A 76 -8.04 -1.92 -11.30
C GLY A 76 -7.25 -1.00 -12.22
N SER A 77 -7.92 -0.29 -13.13
CA SER A 77 -7.25 0.53 -14.13
C SER A 77 -8.05 1.79 -14.46
N SER A 78 -7.32 2.77 -14.96
CA SER A 78 -7.86 4.02 -15.54
C SER A 78 -8.44 3.83 -16.94
N GLY A 79 -8.35 2.62 -17.50
CA GLY A 79 -8.96 2.26 -18.77
C GLY A 79 -8.36 3.05 -19.93
N PRO A 80 -9.18 3.67 -20.80
CA PRO A 80 -8.70 4.39 -21.99
C PRO A 80 -7.74 5.56 -21.70
N LEU A 81 -7.66 6.04 -20.46
CA LEU A 81 -6.74 7.11 -20.06
C LEU A 81 -5.30 6.63 -19.83
N SER A 82 -5.11 5.31 -19.68
CA SER A 82 -3.82 4.70 -19.33
C SER A 82 -3.16 4.05 -20.54
N GLN A 83 -1.84 4.24 -20.69
CA GLN A 83 -1.01 3.50 -21.64
C GLN A 83 -0.80 2.02 -21.23
N ALA A 84 -1.13 1.68 -19.98
CA ALA A 84 -1.02 0.35 -19.40
C ALA A 84 -2.39 -0.17 -18.91
N SER A 85 -3.45 0.05 -19.71
CA SER A 85 -4.83 -0.23 -19.32
C SER A 85 -5.13 -1.68 -18.90
N GLU A 86 -4.27 -2.63 -19.25
CA GLU A 86 -4.37 -4.04 -18.84
C GLU A 86 -3.79 -4.34 -17.44
N VAL A 87 -3.04 -3.41 -16.85
CA VAL A 87 -2.45 -3.56 -15.51
C VAL A 87 -3.50 -3.27 -14.45
N ASP A 88 -3.72 -4.25 -13.57
CA ASP A 88 -4.54 -4.06 -12.37
C ASP A 88 -3.71 -3.44 -11.25
N GLY A 89 -3.87 -2.14 -11.06
CA GLY A 89 -3.23 -1.35 -10.02
C GLY A 89 -3.67 -1.70 -8.59
N VAL A 90 -4.78 -2.44 -8.40
CA VAL A 90 -5.13 -2.95 -7.06
C VAL A 90 -4.18 -4.07 -6.65
N LEU A 91 -3.75 -4.90 -7.61
CA LEU A 91 -2.83 -6.02 -7.38
C LEU A 91 -1.36 -5.66 -7.66
N ALA A 92 -1.11 -4.55 -8.35
CA ALA A 92 0.23 -4.11 -8.65
C ALA A 92 0.98 -3.71 -7.38
N LEU A 93 2.21 -4.18 -7.26
CA LEU A 93 3.10 -3.80 -6.18
C LEU A 93 3.53 -2.33 -6.35
N ARG A 94 3.34 -1.54 -5.28
CA ARG A 94 3.73 -0.14 -5.20
C ARG A 94 4.26 0.19 -3.81
N GLN A 95 5.13 1.18 -3.73
CA GLN A 95 5.58 1.71 -2.44
C GLN A 95 4.40 2.40 -1.73
N PRO A 96 3.97 1.92 -0.54
CA PRO A 96 2.86 2.49 0.20
C PRO A 96 3.22 3.82 0.86
N GLY A 97 4.52 4.12 0.97
CA GLY A 97 5.01 5.36 1.55
C GLY A 97 4.60 5.52 3.02
N SER A 98 4.21 6.73 3.39
CA SER A 98 3.83 7.06 4.77
C SER A 98 2.58 6.34 5.30
N THR A 99 1.84 5.61 4.46
CA THR A 99 0.66 4.85 4.89
C THR A 99 1.02 3.68 5.83
N LEU A 100 2.31 3.31 5.96
CA LEU A 100 2.76 2.35 6.97
C LEU A 100 2.92 2.93 8.39
N LYS A 101 3.05 4.26 8.52
CA LYS A 101 3.29 4.92 9.82
C LYS A 101 2.23 4.60 10.88
N PRO A 102 0.92 4.54 10.58
CA PRO A 102 -0.09 4.14 11.56
C PRO A 102 0.23 2.81 12.26
N PHE A 103 0.67 1.78 11.52
CA PHE A 103 1.04 0.48 12.09
C PHE A 103 2.27 0.58 12.99
N LEU A 104 3.26 1.38 12.59
CA LEU A 104 4.47 1.62 13.38
C LEU A 104 4.15 2.28 14.72
N TYR A 105 3.36 3.36 14.70
CA TYR A 105 2.97 4.04 15.92
C TYR A 105 2.05 3.18 16.78
N ALA A 106 1.15 2.40 16.19
CA ALA A 106 0.31 1.46 16.91
C ALA A 106 1.16 0.43 17.67
N GLN A 107 2.17 -0.17 17.04
CA GLN A 107 3.09 -1.10 17.69
C GLN A 107 3.87 -0.44 18.84
N ALA A 108 4.39 0.77 18.63
CA ALA A 108 5.12 1.48 19.69
C ALA A 108 4.22 1.81 20.90
N MET A 109 2.95 2.10 20.66
CA MET A 109 1.96 2.33 21.72
C MET A 109 1.56 1.02 22.42
N GLU A 110 1.35 -0.06 21.68
CA GLU A 110 1.04 -1.38 22.22
C GLU A 110 2.18 -1.89 23.14
N GLN A 111 3.43 -1.67 22.73
CA GLN A 111 4.62 -1.97 23.54
C GLN A 111 4.86 -0.96 24.67
N ARG A 112 3.95 0.00 24.88
CA ARG A 112 4.03 1.06 25.91
C ARG A 112 5.30 1.91 25.84
N ARG A 113 5.95 1.97 24.67
CA ARG A 113 7.13 2.82 24.42
C ARG A 113 6.73 4.28 24.22
N LEU A 114 5.54 4.49 23.65
CA LEU A 114 4.98 5.80 23.37
C LEU A 114 3.50 5.83 23.75
N THR A 115 2.99 7.03 23.98
CA THR A 115 1.56 7.33 23.98
C THR A 115 1.30 8.39 22.92
N ALA A 116 0.04 8.63 22.59
CA ALA A 116 -0.31 9.72 21.66
C ALA A 116 0.14 11.11 22.16
N ALA A 117 0.39 11.28 23.46
CA ALA A 117 0.88 12.52 24.07
C ALA A 117 2.41 12.56 24.26
N SER A 118 3.12 11.44 24.08
CA SER A 118 4.59 11.40 24.18
C SER A 118 5.22 12.38 23.21
N LEU A 119 6.28 13.05 23.64
CA LEU A 119 7.05 13.95 22.79
C LEU A 119 8.12 13.14 22.04
N VAL A 120 8.24 13.44 20.76
CA VAL A 120 9.27 12.91 19.85
C VAL A 120 9.97 14.06 19.16
N ASP A 121 11.28 13.96 19.05
CA ASP A 121 12.13 15.02 18.53
C ASP A 121 12.16 15.02 16.99
N ASP A 122 11.66 16.09 16.39
CA ASP A 122 11.75 16.39 14.97
C ASP A 122 12.87 17.40 14.71
N SER A 123 14.11 16.97 14.93
CA SER A 123 15.35 17.73 14.69
C SER A 123 16.30 16.94 13.79
N PRO A 124 17.32 17.57 13.16
CA PRO A 124 18.30 16.88 12.33
C PRO A 124 18.84 15.62 13.03
N ALA A 125 18.57 14.46 12.43
CA ALA A 125 19.00 13.18 12.94
C ALA A 125 20.06 12.60 12.02
N GLN A 126 21.15 12.13 12.61
CA GLN A 126 22.14 11.29 11.95
C GLN A 126 22.03 9.91 12.57
N ILE A 127 21.51 8.97 11.79
CA ILE A 127 21.25 7.62 12.29
C ILE A 127 22.29 6.70 11.67
N ALA A 128 23.15 6.12 12.50
CA ALA A 128 24.13 5.14 12.07
C ALA A 128 23.43 3.86 11.59
N THR A 129 23.81 3.38 10.41
CA THR A 129 23.39 2.10 9.83
C THR A 129 24.61 1.25 9.50
N ALA A 130 24.42 -0.04 9.25
CA ALA A 130 25.51 -0.92 8.79
C ALA A 130 26.14 -0.46 7.46
N GLY A 131 25.39 0.26 6.61
CA GLY A 131 25.82 0.77 5.31
C GLY A 131 26.26 2.25 5.30
N GLY A 132 26.33 2.91 6.46
CA GLY A 132 26.69 4.33 6.57
C GLY A 132 25.65 5.16 7.32
N LEU A 133 25.66 6.47 7.09
CA LEU A 133 24.81 7.41 7.81
C LEU A 133 23.48 7.63 7.07
N TYR A 134 22.37 7.38 7.75
CA TYR A 134 21.04 7.71 7.26
C TYR A 134 20.57 9.04 7.84
N ILE A 135 20.20 9.99 6.96
CA ILE A 135 19.75 11.33 7.32
C ILE A 135 18.30 11.50 6.83
N PRO A 136 17.28 11.22 7.65
CA PRO A 136 15.90 11.43 7.26
C PRO A 136 15.59 12.92 7.18
N GLN A 137 14.73 13.29 6.23
CA GLN A 137 14.19 14.64 6.10
C GLN A 137 12.67 14.59 5.98
N ASN A 138 12.01 15.59 6.56
CA ASN A 138 10.58 15.81 6.32
C ASN A 138 10.36 16.25 4.87
N TYR A 139 9.14 16.02 4.37
CA TYR A 139 8.77 16.38 3.01
C TYR A 139 8.98 17.87 2.71
N ASP A 140 8.65 18.74 3.67
CA ASP A 140 8.83 20.20 3.60
C ASP A 140 10.27 20.67 3.93
N ARG A 141 11.17 19.72 4.26
CA ARG A 141 12.55 19.97 4.71
C ARG A 141 12.66 20.89 5.94
N GLN A 142 11.59 21.03 6.72
CA GLN A 142 11.58 21.80 7.95
C GLN A 142 11.51 20.87 9.16
N PHE A 143 12.17 21.30 10.23
CA PHE A 143 12.14 20.65 11.54
C PHE A 143 11.18 21.40 12.45
N LYS A 144 10.34 20.66 13.20
CA LYS A 144 9.34 21.21 14.12
C LYS A 144 9.78 21.11 15.59
N GLY A 145 10.96 20.54 15.86
CA GLY A 145 11.45 20.31 17.23
C GLY A 145 10.63 19.26 17.95
N TRP A 146 10.40 19.43 19.25
CA TRP A 146 9.58 18.49 20.02
C TRP A 146 8.11 18.59 19.62
N VAL A 147 7.56 17.48 19.12
CA VAL A 147 6.15 17.35 18.77
C VAL A 147 5.55 16.15 19.45
N SER A 148 4.24 16.20 19.74
CA SER A 148 3.54 15.02 20.25
C SER A 148 3.42 13.93 19.17
N VAL A 149 3.34 12.66 19.56
CA VAL A 149 3.13 11.55 18.62
C VAL A 149 1.87 11.72 17.78
N ARG A 150 0.76 12.21 18.37
CA ARG A 150 -0.46 12.51 17.59
C ARG A 150 -0.23 13.57 16.52
N THR A 151 0.57 14.60 16.83
CA THR A 151 0.92 15.66 15.87
C THR A 151 1.84 15.09 14.79
N ALA A 152 2.84 14.30 15.17
CA ALA A 152 3.78 13.69 14.24
C ALA A 152 3.07 12.76 13.23
N LEU A 153 2.15 11.92 13.68
CA LEU A 153 1.36 11.05 12.81
C LEU A 153 0.39 11.86 11.94
N ALA A 154 -0.34 12.83 12.51
CA ALA A 154 -1.28 13.66 11.76
C ALA A 154 -0.61 14.50 10.66
N ALA A 155 0.59 15.02 10.93
CA ALA A 155 1.40 15.74 9.95
C ALA A 155 2.30 14.83 9.10
N SER A 156 2.24 13.51 9.31
CA SER A 156 3.06 12.51 8.63
C SER A 156 4.55 12.87 8.61
N LEU A 157 5.11 13.28 9.75
CA LEU A 157 6.52 13.66 9.84
C LEU A 157 7.41 12.42 9.65
N ASN A 158 8.53 12.57 8.95
CA ASN A 158 9.43 11.46 8.62
C ASN A 158 10.42 11.19 9.75
N VAL A 159 11.02 12.24 10.31
CA VAL A 159 12.05 12.07 11.35
C VAL A 159 11.48 11.42 12.62
N PRO A 160 10.32 11.84 13.16
CA PRO A 160 9.69 11.16 14.28
C PRO A 160 9.31 9.70 13.97
N ALA A 161 8.91 9.40 12.73
CA ALA A 161 8.58 8.03 12.33
C ALA A 161 9.84 7.15 12.36
N VAL A 162 10.95 7.63 11.80
CA VAL A 162 12.23 6.91 11.83
C VAL A 162 12.72 6.71 13.26
N ARG A 163 12.64 7.73 14.12
CA ARG A 163 13.00 7.60 15.54
C ARG A 163 12.11 6.58 16.25
N THR A 164 10.82 6.52 15.91
CA THR A 164 9.90 5.51 16.43
C THR A 164 10.31 4.11 15.98
N LEU A 165 10.74 3.95 14.71
CA LEU A 165 11.27 2.69 14.21
C LEU A 165 12.53 2.25 14.94
N VAL A 166 13.44 3.16 15.29
CA VAL A 166 14.61 2.85 16.12
C VAL A 166 14.19 2.26 17.47
N MET A 167 13.11 2.76 18.09
CA MET A 167 12.62 2.26 19.38
C MET A 167 12.05 0.85 19.30
N VAL A 168 11.37 0.48 18.20
CA VAL A 168 10.77 -0.85 18.04
C VAL A 168 11.67 -1.84 17.29
N THR A 169 12.65 -1.36 16.52
CA THR A 169 13.51 -2.06 15.54
C THR A 169 12.85 -2.40 14.20
N PRO A 170 13.60 -2.36 13.07
CA PRO A 170 13.10 -2.76 11.76
C PRO A 170 12.51 -4.17 11.72
N ASP A 171 13.17 -5.16 12.32
CA ASP A 171 12.71 -6.55 12.31
C ASP A 171 11.41 -6.76 13.09
N ALA A 172 11.25 -6.08 14.23
CA ALA A 172 9.99 -6.18 14.97
C ALA A 172 8.84 -5.53 14.20
N PHE A 173 9.10 -4.43 13.48
CA PHE A 173 8.09 -3.79 12.66
C PHE A 173 7.75 -4.63 11.41
N HIS A 174 8.75 -5.25 10.77
CA HIS A 174 8.52 -6.22 9.70
C HIS A 174 7.61 -7.37 10.17
N ARG A 175 7.88 -7.96 11.35
CA ARG A 175 7.00 -9.00 11.92
C ARG A 175 5.59 -8.49 12.22
N GLN A 176 5.45 -7.24 12.68
CA GLN A 176 4.15 -6.63 12.90
C GLN A 176 3.37 -6.50 11.59
N LEU A 177 4.01 -6.03 10.51
CA LEU A 177 3.38 -5.90 9.20
C LEU A 177 2.87 -7.25 8.69
N ALA A 178 3.68 -8.31 8.82
CA ALA A 178 3.23 -9.67 8.50
C ALA A 178 2.03 -10.11 9.35
N ALA A 179 2.03 -9.82 10.65
CA ALA A 179 0.94 -10.16 11.56
C ALA A 179 -0.39 -9.46 11.24
N VAL A 180 -0.34 -8.26 10.64
CA VAL A 180 -1.53 -7.52 10.20
C VAL A 180 -1.91 -7.78 8.73
N GLY A 181 -1.35 -8.82 8.11
CA GLY A 181 -1.69 -9.22 6.75
C GLY A 181 -0.92 -8.49 5.63
N LEU A 182 0.18 -7.80 5.97
CA LEU A 182 1.09 -7.14 5.02
C LEU A 182 2.46 -7.82 5.00
N PRO A 183 2.56 -9.09 4.55
CA PRO A 183 3.85 -9.77 4.45
C PRO A 183 4.74 -9.06 3.42
N LEU A 184 5.99 -8.81 3.81
CA LEU A 184 6.99 -8.20 2.93
C LEU A 184 7.87 -9.29 2.32
N ARG A 185 8.37 -9.04 1.10
CA ARG A 185 9.21 -10.01 0.37
C ARG A 185 10.60 -10.14 0.98
N GLU A 186 11.13 -9.03 1.50
CA GLU A 186 12.47 -8.93 2.07
C GLU A 186 12.40 -8.69 3.58
N SER A 187 13.50 -8.95 4.29
CA SER A 187 13.57 -8.82 5.76
C SER A 187 13.51 -7.36 6.25
N GLY A 188 13.27 -7.18 7.55
CA GLY A 188 13.34 -5.86 8.18
C GLY A 188 14.72 -5.22 8.02
N ASP A 189 15.79 -6.00 8.20
CA ASP A 189 17.17 -5.56 7.98
C ASP A 189 17.46 -5.09 6.55
N TYR A 190 16.87 -5.74 5.54
CA TYR A 190 17.03 -5.32 4.13
C TYR A 190 16.53 -3.89 3.93
N PHE A 191 15.36 -3.55 4.47
CA PHE A 191 14.80 -2.21 4.37
C PHE A 191 15.45 -1.22 5.36
N GLY A 192 15.94 -1.71 6.49
CA GLY A 192 16.50 -0.91 7.56
C GLY A 192 15.54 0.21 7.99
N TYR A 193 16.08 1.42 8.20
CA TYR A 193 15.26 2.56 8.65
C TYR A 193 14.32 3.14 7.58
N SER A 194 14.54 2.81 6.30
CA SER A 194 13.65 3.23 5.23
C SER A 194 12.26 2.56 5.32
N LEU A 195 12.16 1.45 6.06
CA LEU A 195 10.90 0.77 6.33
C LEU A 195 9.87 1.69 6.99
N ALA A 196 10.30 2.63 7.84
CA ALA A 196 9.43 3.62 8.48
C ALA A 196 8.73 4.55 7.48
N LEU A 197 9.27 4.65 6.27
CA LEU A 197 8.82 5.56 5.22
C LEU A 197 8.17 4.80 4.06
N GLY A 198 7.93 3.49 4.19
CA GLY A 198 7.24 2.68 3.20
C GLY A 198 8.05 2.40 1.94
N SER A 199 9.33 2.07 2.09
CA SER A 199 10.17 1.56 1.00
C SER A 199 9.80 0.18 0.44
N PRO A 200 9.17 -0.76 1.17
CA PRO A 200 8.70 -2.03 0.58
C PRO A 200 7.60 -1.79 -0.46
N GLU A 201 7.38 -2.75 -1.35
CA GLU A 201 6.23 -2.70 -2.24
C GLU A 201 5.12 -3.63 -1.76
N VAL A 202 3.88 -3.14 -1.76
CA VAL A 202 2.67 -3.89 -1.40
C VAL A 202 1.55 -3.59 -2.41
N PRO A 203 0.60 -4.52 -2.61
CA PRO A 203 -0.64 -4.24 -3.33
C PRO A 203 -1.61 -3.42 -2.46
N LEU A 204 -2.74 -2.98 -3.04
CA LEU A 204 -3.84 -2.39 -2.26
C LEU A 204 -4.67 -3.47 -1.53
N LEU A 205 -4.71 -4.70 -2.05
CA LEU A 205 -5.41 -5.87 -1.47
C LEU A 205 -4.39 -6.86 -0.91
#